data_AF-L0GFC7-F1
#
_entry.id   AF-L0GFC7-F1
#
_cell.length_a   1.000
_cell.length_b   1.000
_cell.length_c   1.000
_cell.angle_alpha   90.00
_cell.angle_beta   90.00
_cell.angle_gamma   90.00
#
_symmetry.space_group_name_H-M   'P 1'
#
loop_
_entity.id
_entity.type
_entity.pdbx_description
1 polymer ?
#
loop_
_entity_poly.entity_id
_entity_poly.type
_entity_poly.pdbx_seq_one_letter_code
_entity_poly.pdbx_strand_id
1 'polypeptide(L)'
;FDKIFNQKIGFLLFKDFCMTEIDEAVPQLKFYEEIKEYEKLDSEEERLSRSRQIYDGYIMKELLSCSHPFSKKAVDHVQSHLAKKQVPPTLFQPYIVEICDSLRGKIFQKFIESDKFTRFCQWKNVKLNIHLTMNDFSVHRIIGRGGFGEVYGCRKADTGKMYAMKCLTRR
;
A
#
# COMPACT_ATOMS: atom_id res chain seq x y z
N PHE A 1 7.88 7.05 10.11
CA PHE A 1 6.91 7.00 9.00
C PHE A 1 7.12 5.77 8.12
N ASP A 2 8.15 5.73 7.25
CA ASP A 2 8.31 4.70 6.19
C ASP A 2 8.21 3.25 6.69
N LYS A 3 8.87 2.95 7.80
CA LYS A 3 8.88 1.60 8.40
C LYS A 3 7.49 1.09 8.77
N ILE A 4 6.53 1.97 9.03
CA ILE A 4 5.15 1.60 9.37
C ILE A 4 4.25 1.75 8.15
N PHE A 5 4.31 2.90 7.49
CA PHE A 5 3.43 3.26 6.39
C PHE A 5 3.57 2.30 5.19
N ASN A 6 4.77 1.77 4.94
CA ASN A 6 4.99 0.81 3.84
C ASN A 6 4.54 -0.63 4.17
N GLN A 7 4.04 -0.88 5.39
CA GLN A 7 3.47 -2.18 5.74
C GLN A 7 1.96 -2.15 5.59
N LYS A 8 1.37 -3.18 4.98
CA LYS A 8 -0.08 -3.26 4.76
C LYS A 8 -0.93 -2.92 5.99
N ILE A 9 -0.66 -3.55 7.14
CA ILE A 9 -1.40 -3.28 8.38
C ILE A 9 -1.11 -1.86 8.90
N GLY A 10 0.13 -1.39 8.78
CA GLY A 10 0.51 -0.04 9.21
C GLY A 10 -0.20 1.04 8.38
N PHE A 11 -0.24 0.88 7.06
CA PHE A 11 -1.00 1.75 6.15
C PHE A 11 -2.49 1.77 6.49
N LEU A 12 -3.11 0.59 6.64
CA LEU A 12 -4.55 0.51 6.92
C LEU A 12 -4.93 1.20 8.23
N LEU A 13 -4.12 1.03 9.29
CA LEU A 13 -4.35 1.68 10.58
C LEU A 13 -4.06 3.18 10.54
N PHE A 14 -3.02 3.59 9.82
CA PHE A 14 -2.74 5.02 9.60
C PHE A 14 -3.86 5.70 8.81
N LYS A 15 -4.40 5.03 7.79
CA LYS A 15 -5.56 5.51 7.04
C LYS A 15 -6.80 5.63 7.91
N ASP A 16 -7.09 4.59 8.69
CA ASP A 16 -8.22 4.59 9.63
C ASP A 16 -8.10 5.76 10.63
N PHE A 17 -6.90 5.99 11.18
CA PHE A 17 -6.59 7.17 12.00
C PHE A 17 -6.94 8.48 11.29
N CYS A 18 -6.42 8.67 10.06
CA CYS A 18 -6.65 9.89 9.28
C CYS A 18 -8.13 10.12 8.92
N MET A 19 -8.96 9.08 8.93
CA MET A 19 -10.39 9.17 8.58
C MET A 19 -11.30 9.31 9.79
N THR A 20 -10.87 8.89 10.98
CA THR A 20 -11.76 8.71 12.15
C THR A 20 -11.33 9.44 13.42
N GLU A 21 -10.05 9.76 13.58
CA GLU A 21 -9.51 10.29 14.85
C GLU A 21 -8.88 11.68 14.75
N ILE A 22 -8.40 12.10 13.57
CA ILE A 22 -7.77 13.41 13.41
C ILE A 22 -8.80 14.47 12.98
N ASP A 23 -8.78 15.64 13.62
CA ASP A 23 -9.68 16.77 13.32
C ASP A 23 -9.32 17.53 12.02
N GLU A 24 -8.19 17.19 11.40
CA GLU A 24 -7.68 17.83 10.18
C GLU A 24 -7.97 16.94 8.97
N ALA A 25 -8.51 17.50 7.90
CA ALA A 25 -8.72 16.76 6.67
C ALA A 25 -7.36 16.36 6.05
N VAL A 26 -7.22 15.10 5.65
CA VAL A 26 -5.99 14.56 5.03
C VAL A 26 -6.27 14.14 3.56
N PRO A 27 -6.67 15.05 2.66
CA PRO A 27 -7.04 14.72 1.28
C PRO A 27 -5.90 14.10 0.47
N GLN A 28 -4.64 14.43 0.80
CA GLN A 28 -3.45 13.88 0.16
C GLN A 28 -3.34 12.36 0.33
N LEU A 29 -3.94 11.77 1.37
CA LEU A 29 -3.94 10.32 1.55
C LEU A 29 -4.82 9.63 0.51
N LYS A 30 -5.97 10.23 0.14
CA LYS A 30 -6.81 9.73 -0.94
C LYS A 30 -6.09 9.83 -2.29
N PHE A 31 -5.38 10.94 -2.52
CA PHE A 31 -4.57 11.11 -3.71
C PHE A 31 -3.48 10.03 -3.82
N TYR A 32 -2.79 9.73 -2.72
CA TYR A 32 -1.83 8.62 -2.66
C TYR A 32 -2.44 7.29 -3.07
N GLU A 33 -3.65 6.96 -2.60
CA GLU A 33 -4.34 5.72 -2.98
C GLU A 33 -4.66 5.67 -4.48
N GLU A 34 -5.14 6.76 -5.06
CA GLU A 34 -5.42 6.82 -6.50
C GLU A 34 -4.17 6.60 -7.34
N ILE A 35 -3.02 7.14 -6.91
CA ILE A 35 -1.73 6.88 -7.56
C ILE A 35 -1.33 5.41 -7.40
N LYS A 36 -1.53 4.80 -6.23
CA LYS A 36 -1.25 3.37 -6.02
C LYS A 36 -2.13 2.44 -6.82
N GLU A 37 -3.37 2.82 -7.11
CA GLU A 37 -4.20 2.07 -8.06
C GLU A 37 -3.77 2.30 -9.50
N TYR A 38 -3.36 3.52 -9.87
CA TYR A 38 -2.79 3.81 -11.19
C TYR A 38 -1.51 2.99 -11.50
N GLU A 39 -0.62 2.84 -10.51
CA GLU A 39 0.62 2.06 -10.62
C GLU A 39 0.38 0.57 -10.97
N LYS A 40 -0.81 0.03 -10.67
CA LYS A 40 -1.17 -1.37 -10.90
C LYS A 40 -1.83 -1.62 -12.27
N LEU A 41 -2.13 -0.56 -13.03
CA LEU A 41 -2.76 -0.70 -14.33
C LEU A 41 -1.77 -1.24 -15.35
N ASP A 42 -2.10 -2.38 -15.96
CA ASP A 42 -1.25 -3.06 -16.94
C ASP A 42 -1.32 -2.37 -18.32
N SER A 43 -2.49 -1.87 -18.71
CA SER A 43 -2.72 -1.25 -20.02
C SER A 43 -2.34 0.22 -20.08
N GLU A 44 -1.68 0.62 -21.17
CA GLU A 44 -1.37 2.03 -21.44
C GLU A 44 -2.62 2.87 -21.69
N GLU A 45 -3.65 2.28 -22.33
CA GLU A 45 -4.93 2.96 -22.58
C GLU A 45 -5.66 3.27 -21.27
N GLU A 46 -5.69 2.31 -20.34
CA GLU A 46 -6.26 2.50 -19.01
C GLU A 46 -5.47 3.55 -18.23
N ARG A 47 -4.13 3.50 -18.25
CA ARG A 47 -3.28 4.54 -17.65
C ARG A 47 -3.52 5.90 -18.27
N LEU A 48 -3.74 6.00 -19.57
CA LEU A 48 -4.01 7.27 -20.24
C LEU A 48 -5.35 7.88 -19.82
N SER A 49 -6.40 7.06 -19.71
CA SER A 49 -7.70 7.50 -19.18
C SER A 49 -7.59 7.89 -17.71
N ARG A 50 -6.96 7.04 -16.89
CA ARG A 50 -6.85 7.22 -15.45
C ARG A 50 -5.97 8.41 -15.06
N SER A 51 -4.86 8.63 -15.75
CA SER A 51 -3.95 9.75 -15.48
C SER A 51 -4.63 11.10 -15.71
N ARG A 52 -5.51 11.22 -16.71
CA ARG A 52 -6.34 12.42 -16.91
C ARG A 52 -7.32 12.65 -15.76
N GLN A 53 -8.02 11.61 -15.33
CA GLN A 53 -8.94 11.69 -14.18
C GLN A 53 -8.23 12.13 -12.90
N ILE A 54 -7.04 11.57 -12.63
CA ILE A 54 -6.22 11.93 -11.48
C ILE A 54 -5.76 13.39 -11.58
N TYR A 55 -5.28 13.79 -12.76
CA TYR A 55 -4.83 15.16 -12.99
C TYR A 55 -5.96 16.17 -12.78
N ASP A 56 -7.14 15.95 -13.35
CA ASP A 56 -8.28 16.87 -13.20
C ASP A 56 -8.82 16.90 -11.77
N GLY A 57 -8.88 15.73 -11.11
CA GLY A 57 -9.47 15.59 -9.77
C GLY A 57 -8.62 16.12 -8.62
N TYR A 58 -7.28 16.05 -8.76
CA TYR A 58 -6.35 16.38 -7.68
C TYR A 58 -5.43 17.55 -8.03
N ILE A 59 -4.79 17.51 -9.21
CA ILE A 59 -3.75 18.48 -9.57
C ILE A 59 -4.38 19.78 -10.07
N MET A 60 -5.29 19.71 -11.04
CA MET A 60 -5.93 20.91 -11.62
C MET A 60 -6.78 21.64 -10.57
N LYS A 61 -7.53 20.89 -9.77
CA LYS A 61 -8.36 21.47 -8.70
C LYS A 61 -7.52 22.28 -7.70
N GLU A 62 -6.34 21.80 -7.34
CA GLU A 62 -5.45 22.49 -6.41
C GLU A 62 -4.76 23.70 -7.02
N LEU A 63 -4.37 23.64 -8.30
CA LEU A 63 -3.86 24.79 -9.03
C LEU A 63 -4.90 25.92 -9.06
N LEU A 64 -6.18 25.59 -9.19
CA LEU A 64 -7.28 26.56 -9.18
C LEU A 64 -7.60 27.11 -7.78
N SER A 65 -7.41 26.32 -6.72
CA SER A 65 -7.68 26.76 -5.34
C SER A 65 -6.55 27.58 -4.72
N CYS A 66 -5.43 27.78 -5.43
CA CYS A 66 -4.23 28.48 -4.95
C CYS A 66 -3.65 27.99 -3.62
N SER A 67 -4.09 26.84 -3.12
CA SER A 67 -3.64 26.24 -1.85
C SER A 67 -2.23 25.64 -1.94
N HIS A 68 -1.69 25.50 -3.17
CA HIS A 68 -0.34 25.06 -3.55
C HIS A 68 0.40 24.16 -2.54
N PRO A 69 -0.11 22.95 -2.25
CA PRO A 69 0.63 21.99 -1.43
C PRO A 69 1.78 21.31 -2.20
N PHE A 70 1.72 21.29 -3.53
CA PHE A 70 2.70 20.60 -4.38
C PHE A 70 3.61 21.55 -5.16
N SER A 71 4.84 21.09 -5.39
CA SER A 71 5.85 21.89 -6.06
C SER A 71 5.54 22.06 -7.55
N LYS A 72 5.90 23.23 -8.10
CA LYS A 72 5.83 23.47 -9.55
C LYS A 72 6.58 22.41 -10.35
N LYS A 73 7.67 21.85 -9.80
CA LYS A 73 8.45 20.77 -10.43
C LYS A 73 7.62 19.49 -10.60
N ALA A 74 6.82 19.10 -9.60
CA ALA A 74 5.94 17.93 -9.71
C ALA A 74 4.81 18.16 -10.73
N VAL A 75 4.25 19.36 -10.75
CA VAL A 75 3.23 19.79 -11.72
C VAL A 75 3.77 19.73 -13.15
N ASP A 76 4.88 20.42 -13.42
CA ASP A 76 5.51 20.50 -14.74
C ASP A 76 5.93 19.10 -15.23
N HIS A 77 6.39 18.23 -14.34
CA HIS A 77 6.72 16.85 -14.67
C HIS A 77 5.51 16.09 -15.23
N VAL A 78 4.38 16.09 -14.53
CA VAL A 78 3.18 15.37 -14.98
C VAL A 78 2.57 16.02 -16.23
N GLN A 79 2.48 17.35 -16.27
CA GLN A 79 1.93 18.07 -17.43
C GLN A 79 2.72 17.77 -18.72
N SER A 80 4.05 17.78 -18.66
CA SER A 80 4.90 17.53 -19.83
C SER A 80 4.77 16.10 -20.37
N HIS A 81 4.55 15.12 -19.50
CA HIS A 81 4.30 13.73 -19.88
C HIS A 81 2.91 13.54 -20.48
N LEU A 82 1.87 14.13 -19.86
CA LEU A 82 0.51 14.08 -20.37
C LEU A 82 0.39 14.74 -21.76
N ALA A 83 1.07 15.86 -21.99
CA ALA A 83 1.11 16.53 -23.30
C ALA A 83 1.70 15.64 -24.40
N LYS A 84 2.67 14.78 -24.05
CA LYS A 84 3.29 13.81 -24.95
C LYS A 84 2.56 12.45 -25.00
N LYS A 85 1.43 12.32 -24.29
CA LYS A 85 0.70 11.06 -24.06
C LYS A 85 1.57 9.94 -23.48
N GLN A 86 2.61 10.29 -22.72
CA GLN A 86 3.49 9.32 -22.05
C GLN A 86 2.97 9.06 -20.64
N VAL A 87 2.49 7.84 -20.38
CA VAL A 87 1.84 7.49 -19.11
C VAL A 87 2.51 6.26 -18.47
N PRO A 88 3.79 6.38 -18.04
CA PRO A 88 4.45 5.29 -17.33
C PRO A 88 3.77 5.07 -15.96
N PRO A 89 3.86 3.86 -15.37
CA PRO A 89 3.34 3.60 -14.02
C PRO A 89 3.89 4.56 -12.96
N THR A 90 5.10 5.09 -13.17
CA THR A 90 5.80 6.01 -12.27
C THR A 90 5.49 7.49 -12.50
N LEU A 91 4.52 7.82 -13.38
CA LEU A 91 4.18 9.21 -13.77
C LEU A 91 3.99 10.15 -12.56
N PHE A 92 3.33 9.67 -11.50
CA PHE A 92 3.00 10.47 -10.33
C PHE A 92 4.00 10.32 -9.18
N GLN A 93 5.17 9.72 -9.41
CA GLN A 93 6.16 9.51 -8.36
C GLN A 93 6.63 10.80 -7.66
N PRO A 94 6.78 11.96 -8.33
CA PRO A 94 7.05 13.21 -7.63
C PRO A 94 5.99 13.57 -6.58
N TYR A 95 4.70 13.34 -6.88
CA TYR A 95 3.61 13.56 -5.92
C TYR A 95 3.66 12.55 -4.77
N ILE A 96 4.02 11.29 -5.02
CA ILE A 96 4.21 10.31 -3.93
C ILE A 96 5.22 10.82 -2.90
N VAL A 97 6.36 11.38 -3.36
CA VAL A 97 7.39 11.93 -2.47
C VAL A 97 6.83 13.07 -1.63
N GLU A 98 6.23 14.07 -2.27
CA GLU A 98 5.69 15.26 -1.58
C GLU A 98 4.54 14.91 -0.63
N ILE A 99 3.65 13.99 -1.00
CA ILE A 99 2.59 13.48 -0.12
C ILE A 99 3.21 12.78 1.09
N CYS A 100 4.17 11.86 0.90
CA CYS A 100 4.80 11.15 2.00
C CYS A 100 5.53 12.11 2.96
N ASP A 101 6.19 13.13 2.43
CA ASP A 101 6.88 14.13 3.22
C ASP A 101 5.89 14.98 4.04
N SER A 102 4.75 15.36 3.46
CA SER A 102 3.68 16.05 4.19
C SER A 102 3.09 15.21 5.34
N LEU A 103 3.00 13.89 5.15
CA LEU A 103 2.45 12.97 6.15
C LEU A 103 3.45 12.65 7.27
N ARG A 104 4.76 12.70 7.00
CA ARG A 104 5.84 12.28 7.92
C ARG A 104 5.91 13.10 9.21
N GLY A 105 5.44 14.35 9.19
CA GLY A 105 5.53 15.29 10.30
C GLY A 105 4.43 15.13 11.35
N LYS A 106 3.69 16.22 11.61
CA LYS A 106 2.70 16.34 12.69
C LYS A 106 1.61 15.26 12.63
N ILE A 107 1.13 14.92 11.43
CA ILE A 107 0.10 13.89 11.24
C ILE A 107 0.60 12.53 11.73
N PHE A 108 1.81 12.13 11.32
CA PHE A 108 2.37 10.87 11.78
C PHE A 108 2.70 10.86 13.28
N GLN A 109 3.12 11.98 13.87
CA GLN A 109 3.32 12.05 15.33
C GLN A 109 2.00 11.82 16.09
N LYS A 110 0.91 12.47 15.68
CA LYS A 110 -0.42 12.23 16.26
C LYS A 110 -0.87 10.77 16.09
N PHE A 111 -0.55 10.14 14.95
CA PHE A 111 -0.82 8.71 14.78
C PHE A 111 -0.06 7.85 15.80
N ILE A 112 1.20 8.16 16.10
CA ILE A 112 2.00 7.42 17.09
C ILE A 112 1.40 7.57 18.49
N GLU A 113 0.78 8.71 18.80
CA GLU A 113 0.08 8.97 20.07
C GLU A 113 -1.33 8.35 20.14
N SER A 114 -1.81 7.77 19.03
CA SER A 114 -3.20 7.30 18.86
C SER A 114 -3.38 5.80 19.17
N ASP A 115 -4.63 5.42 19.48
CA ASP A 115 -5.02 4.03 19.69
C ASP A 115 -4.86 3.16 18.44
N LYS A 116 -4.85 3.75 17.23
CA LYS A 116 -4.52 3.01 16.00
C LYS A 116 -3.06 2.55 15.99
N PHE A 117 -2.13 3.32 16.57
CA PHE A 117 -0.74 2.85 16.72
C PHE A 117 -0.63 1.79 17.82
N THR A 118 -1.36 1.93 18.93
CA THR A 118 -1.50 0.85 19.92
C THR A 118 -1.98 -0.45 19.25
N ARG A 119 -2.99 -0.37 18.39
CA ARG A 119 -3.48 -1.51 17.60
C ARG A 119 -2.43 -2.06 16.63
N PHE A 120 -1.61 -1.19 16.04
CA PHE A 120 -0.50 -1.63 15.19
C PHE A 120 0.52 -2.44 16.00
N CYS A 121 0.88 -1.99 17.21
CA CYS A 121 1.76 -2.70 18.13
C CYS A 121 1.21 -4.08 18.53
N GLN A 122 -0.10 -4.20 18.75
CA GLN A 122 -0.76 -5.49 19.02
C GLN A 122 -0.59 -6.47 17.86
N TRP A 123 -0.88 -6.04 16.62
CA TRP A 123 -0.65 -6.86 15.42
C TRP A 123 0.82 -7.20 15.21
N LYS A 124 1.72 -6.28 15.57
CA LYS A 124 3.16 -6.52 15.51
C LYS A 124 3.61 -7.58 16.50
N ASN A 125 3.08 -7.58 17.71
CA ASN A 125 3.37 -8.60 18.69
C ASN A 125 2.94 -9.98 18.19
N VAL A 126 1.72 -10.10 17.64
CA VAL A 126 1.26 -11.36 17.02
C VAL A 126 2.21 -11.79 15.91
N LYS A 127 2.58 -10.89 15.00
CA LYS A 127 3.49 -11.19 13.88
C LYS A 127 4.88 -11.67 14.34
N LEU A 128 5.44 -11.06 15.38
CA LEU A 128 6.79 -11.37 15.86
C LEU A 128 6.84 -12.67 16.67
N ASN A 129 5.71 -13.09 17.27
CA ASN A 129 5.62 -14.30 18.08
C ASN A 129 5.06 -15.52 17.32
N ILE A 130 5.11 -15.51 15.98
CA ILE A 130 4.63 -16.65 15.19
C ILE A 130 5.65 -17.79 15.26
N HIS A 131 5.25 -18.91 15.85
CA HIS A 131 5.97 -20.18 15.80
C HIS A 131 5.09 -21.23 15.11
N LEU A 132 5.32 -21.45 13.82
CA LEU A 132 4.51 -22.39 13.04
C LEU A 132 4.94 -23.83 13.27
N THR A 133 3.95 -24.69 13.41
CA THR A 133 4.04 -26.15 13.48
C THR A 133 3.11 -26.77 12.44
N MET A 134 3.17 -28.09 12.26
CA MET A 134 2.24 -28.80 11.36
C MET A 134 0.78 -28.67 11.81
N ASN A 135 0.52 -28.49 13.11
CA ASN A 135 -0.83 -28.37 13.66
C ASN A 135 -1.51 -27.04 13.27
N ASP A 136 -0.74 -26.04 12.85
CA ASP A 136 -1.26 -24.76 12.35
C ASP A 136 -1.82 -24.88 10.92
N PHE A 137 -1.72 -26.06 10.30
CA PHE A 137 -2.14 -26.32 8.94
C PHE A 137 -3.01 -27.58 8.85
N SER A 138 -4.19 -27.44 8.25
CA SER A 138 -4.95 -28.58 7.74
C SER A 138 -4.32 -29.04 6.43
N VAL A 139 -3.57 -30.12 6.46
CA VAL A 139 -2.87 -30.70 5.30
C VAL A 139 -3.84 -31.56 4.48
N HIS A 140 -3.93 -31.30 3.17
CA HIS A 140 -4.78 -32.03 2.23
C HIS A 140 -3.92 -32.96 1.36
N ARG A 141 -4.45 -33.37 0.19
CA ARG A 141 -3.74 -34.24 -0.76
C ARG A 141 -2.41 -33.65 -1.25
N ILE A 142 -1.50 -34.56 -1.62
CA ILE A 142 -0.28 -34.24 -2.36
C ILE A 142 -0.67 -33.67 -3.74
N ILE A 143 0.00 -32.57 -4.11
CA ILE A 143 -0.17 -31.89 -5.40
C ILE A 143 1.13 -31.88 -6.23
N GLY A 144 2.24 -32.38 -5.67
CA GLY A 144 3.50 -32.55 -6.39
C GLY A 144 4.48 -33.45 -5.65
N ARG A 145 5.34 -34.15 -6.41
CA ARG A 145 6.38 -35.06 -5.88
C ARG A 145 7.71 -34.75 -6.57
N GLY A 146 8.82 -34.88 -5.84
CA GLY A 146 10.16 -34.74 -6.38
C GLY A 146 11.21 -35.47 -5.55
N GLY A 147 12.47 -35.50 -6.02
CA GLY A 147 13.54 -36.27 -5.39
C GLY A 147 13.91 -35.85 -3.95
N PHE A 148 13.49 -34.65 -3.52
CA PHE A 148 13.78 -34.10 -2.19
C PHE A 148 12.56 -34.01 -1.27
N GLY A 149 11.39 -34.53 -1.71
CA GLY A 149 10.18 -34.54 -0.89
C GLY A 149 8.90 -34.27 -1.69
N GLU A 150 7.86 -33.83 -0.98
CA GLU A 150 6.49 -33.75 -1.48
C GLU A 150 5.91 -32.35 -1.25
N VAL A 151 4.94 -31.98 -2.07
CA VAL A 151 4.18 -30.74 -1.95
C VAL A 151 2.73 -31.10 -1.66
N TYR A 152 2.19 -30.55 -0.58
CA TYR A 152 0.82 -30.73 -0.14
C TYR A 152 0.01 -29.46 -0.39
N GLY A 153 -1.24 -29.59 -0.82
CA GLY A 153 -2.19 -28.50 -0.60
C GLY A 153 -2.50 -28.43 0.90
N CYS A 154 -2.52 -27.24 1.49
CA CYS A 154 -2.90 -27.09 2.90
C CYS A 154 -3.70 -25.80 3.12
N ARG A 155 -4.41 -25.74 4.24
CA ARG A 155 -5.14 -24.56 4.71
C ARG A 155 -4.55 -24.11 6.04
N LYS A 156 -4.16 -22.84 6.17
CA LYS A 156 -3.71 -22.29 7.45
C LYS A 156 -4.91 -22.14 8.40
N ALA A 157 -4.82 -22.69 9.61
CA ALA A 157 -5.96 -22.85 10.51
C ALA A 157 -6.58 -21.52 10.96
N ASP A 158 -5.76 -20.51 11.28
CA ASP A 158 -6.20 -19.22 11.82
C ASP A 158 -6.91 -18.30 10.81
N THR A 159 -6.51 -18.37 9.54
CA THR A 159 -6.95 -17.46 8.46
C THR A 159 -7.80 -18.16 7.41
N GLY A 160 -7.84 -19.50 7.44
CA GLY A 160 -8.51 -20.30 6.42
C GLY A 160 -7.88 -20.23 5.03
N LYS A 161 -6.74 -19.54 4.87
CA LYS A 161 -6.10 -19.31 3.57
C LYS A 161 -5.42 -20.56 3.06
N MET A 162 -5.60 -20.85 1.77
CA MET A 162 -4.98 -21.98 1.09
C MET A 162 -3.53 -21.68 0.71
N TYR A 163 -2.67 -22.68 0.88
CA TYR A 163 -1.25 -22.65 0.59
C TYR A 163 -0.79 -23.99 0.00
N ALA A 164 0.42 -24.00 -0.56
CA ALA A 164 1.17 -25.21 -0.85
C ALA A 164 2.27 -25.38 0.20
N MET A 165 2.32 -26.51 0.88
CA MET A 165 3.34 -26.85 1.87
C MET A 165 4.34 -27.82 1.24
N LYS A 166 5.57 -27.34 1.03
CA LYS A 166 6.68 -28.17 0.56
C LYS A 166 7.39 -28.82 1.75
N CYS A 167 7.22 -30.12 1.91
CA CYS A 167 7.87 -30.93 2.92
C CYS A 167 9.14 -31.53 2.34
N LEU A 168 10.30 -31.13 2.84
CA LEU A 168 11.59 -31.66 2.41
C LEU A 168 11.99 -32.82 3.31
N THR A 169 12.38 -33.95 2.72
CA THR A 169 12.95 -35.06 3.49
C THR A 169 14.32 -34.64 4.00
N ARG A 170 14.53 -34.67 5.32
CA ARG A 170 15.88 -34.53 5.89
C ARG A 170 16.65 -35.82 5.61
N ARG A 171 17.79 -35.71 4.95
CA ARG A 171 18.83 -36.74 4.92
C ARG A 171 19.82 -36.48 6.05
#